data_AF-X1IF74-F1
#
_entry.id   AF-X1IF74-F1
#
_cell.length_a   1.000
_cell.length_b   1.000
_cell.length_c   1.000
_cell.angle_alpha   90.00
_cell.angle_beta   90.00
_cell.angle_gamma   90.00
#
_symmetry.space_group_name_H-M   'P 1'
#
loop_
_entity.id
_entity.type
_entity.pdbx_description
1 polymer ?
#
loop_
_entity_poly.entity_id
_entity_poly.type
_entity_poly.pdbx_seq_one_letter_code
_entity_poly.pdbx_strand_id
1 'polypeptide(L)'
;MNKIISNRAEIIFLYDIKDGNPNGDPLDENRPRIDEETGINIVTDGRLKRTIRDYLHDFKNQEIFILETRMEDGALKEKEDRLDDLSITTSEELIDKCVDIRLFGATTLVKKKANMIFTGPVQFKLGRSLHRVVVKFIKGTTVMPSKEQRKQGTFTETYVLPYSLINFYGIINENSAKETKLTEDDVKLLFDGMWNGTKNLISRSKAGQMPR
;
A
#
# COMPACT_ATOMS: atom_id res chain seq x y z
N MET A 1 15.80 -18.65 17.09
CA MET A 1 14.91 -19.00 15.96
C MET A 1 13.58 -18.33 16.23
N ASN A 2 13.11 -17.47 15.33
CA ASN A 2 11.83 -16.81 15.49
C ASN A 2 10.70 -17.81 15.30
N LYS A 3 9.74 -17.79 16.22
CA LYS A 3 8.64 -18.74 16.24
C LYS A 3 7.61 -18.32 15.20
N ILE A 4 7.14 -19.29 14.40
CA ILE A 4 5.96 -19.09 13.53
C ILE A 4 4.78 -18.76 14.44
N ILE A 5 3.95 -17.80 14.01
CA ILE A 5 2.79 -17.40 14.81
C ILE A 5 1.86 -18.61 15.05
N SER A 6 1.32 -18.70 16.26
CA SER A 6 0.51 -19.84 16.69
C SER A 6 -0.95 -19.48 17.00
N ASN A 7 -1.25 -18.18 17.11
CA ASN A 7 -2.58 -17.68 17.44
C ASN A 7 -3.11 -16.81 16.31
N ARG A 8 -4.41 -16.94 16.06
CA ARG A 8 -5.15 -15.97 15.23
C ARG A 8 -5.14 -14.60 15.89
N ALA A 9 -5.02 -13.55 15.09
CA ALA A 9 -5.20 -12.18 15.57
C ALA A 9 -6.18 -11.41 14.68
N GLU A 10 -6.82 -10.41 15.27
CA GLU A 10 -7.59 -9.40 14.56
C GLU A 10 -6.91 -8.04 14.72
N ILE A 11 -7.03 -7.23 13.69
CA ILE A 11 -6.42 -5.90 13.62
C ILE A 11 -7.54 -4.91 13.38
N ILE A 12 -7.60 -3.88 14.22
CA ILE A 12 -8.37 -2.67 13.96
C ILE A 12 -7.35 -1.55 13.90
N PHE A 13 -7.21 -0.93 12.73
CA PHE A 13 -6.24 0.15 12.51
C PHE A 13 -6.95 1.41 12.06
N LEU A 14 -6.80 2.46 12.86
CA LEU A 14 -7.36 3.76 12.56
C LEU A 14 -6.25 4.73 12.18
N TYR A 15 -6.53 5.54 11.18
CA TYR A 15 -5.77 6.76 10.94
C TYR A 15 -6.71 7.83 10.39
N ASP A 16 -6.38 9.08 10.61
CA ASP A 16 -7.06 10.19 9.98
C ASP A 16 -6.19 10.93 8.99
N ILE A 17 -6.84 11.75 8.16
CA ILE A 17 -6.22 12.70 7.26
C ILE A 17 -7.05 13.97 7.23
N LYS A 18 -6.38 15.11 7.15
CA LYS A 18 -7.00 16.44 7.00
C LYS A 18 -6.56 17.08 5.69
N ASP A 19 -7.48 17.70 4.98
CA ASP A 19 -7.25 18.43 3.73
C ASP A 19 -6.43 17.63 2.69
N GLY A 20 -6.67 16.33 2.60
CA GLY A 20 -5.89 15.40 1.78
C GLY A 20 -6.72 14.32 1.09
N ASN A 21 -6.05 13.46 0.33
CA ASN A 21 -6.64 12.37 -0.43
C ASN A 21 -5.93 11.04 -0.08
N PRO A 22 -6.54 10.21 0.78
CA PRO A 22 -5.91 8.98 1.27
C PRO A 22 -5.74 7.92 0.16
N ASN A 23 -6.66 7.89 -0.81
CA ASN A 23 -6.65 6.96 -1.92
C ASN A 23 -7.42 7.53 -3.12
N GLY A 24 -6.68 8.11 -4.07
CA GLY A 24 -7.24 8.58 -5.32
C GLY A 24 -7.57 7.43 -6.27
N ASP A 25 -8.61 7.61 -7.09
CA ASP A 25 -8.97 6.70 -8.17
C ASP A 25 -8.32 7.10 -9.49
N PRO A 26 -7.38 6.31 -10.05
CA PRO A 26 -6.75 6.64 -11.33
C PRO A 26 -7.73 6.68 -12.51
N LEU A 27 -8.92 6.06 -12.40
CA LEU A 27 -9.94 6.08 -13.44
C LEU A 27 -10.91 7.27 -13.33
N ASP A 28 -10.87 8.02 -12.22
CA ASP A 28 -11.77 9.14 -11.93
C ASP A 28 -10.98 10.36 -11.45
N GLU A 29 -10.12 10.90 -12.34
CA GLU A 29 -9.34 12.13 -12.11
C GLU A 29 -8.57 12.16 -10.76
N ASN A 30 -8.18 11.00 -10.24
CA ASN A 30 -7.54 10.86 -8.93
C ASN A 30 -8.40 11.41 -7.77
N ARG A 31 -9.73 11.43 -7.91
CA ARG A 31 -10.68 11.77 -6.84
C ARG A 31 -10.59 10.76 -5.68
N PRO A 32 -10.78 11.18 -4.42
CA PRO A 32 -10.93 10.23 -3.33
C PRO A 32 -12.06 9.24 -3.64
N ARG A 33 -11.85 7.95 -3.40
CA ARG A 33 -12.90 6.94 -3.56
C ARG A 33 -14.01 7.16 -2.54
N ILE A 34 -15.23 7.40 -3.00
CA ILE A 34 -16.41 7.61 -2.16
C ILE A 34 -17.51 6.62 -2.59
N ASP A 35 -18.18 6.04 -1.61
CA ASP A 35 -19.45 5.34 -1.81
C ASP A 35 -20.55 6.39 -2.03
N GLU A 36 -21.12 6.44 -3.23
CA GLU A 36 -22.05 7.50 -3.65
C GLU A 36 -23.37 7.51 -2.86
N GLU A 37 -23.84 6.35 -2.40
CA GLU A 37 -25.09 6.24 -1.65
C GLU A 37 -24.91 6.69 -0.20
N THR A 38 -23.81 6.29 0.42
CA THR A 38 -23.59 6.48 1.87
C THR A 38 -22.73 7.71 2.19
N GLY A 39 -21.96 8.22 1.24
CA GLY A 39 -20.98 9.29 1.43
C GLY A 39 -19.74 8.85 2.22
N ILE A 40 -19.48 7.54 2.32
CA ILE A 40 -18.35 6.98 3.06
C ILE A 40 -17.10 6.97 2.16
N ASN A 41 -15.97 7.42 2.69
CA ASN A 41 -14.69 7.28 2.02
C ASN A 41 -14.23 5.82 2.07
N ILE A 42 -13.74 5.33 0.93
CA ILE A 42 -13.17 3.99 0.79
C ILE A 42 -11.67 4.11 0.55
N VAL A 43 -10.90 3.26 1.21
CA VAL A 43 -9.46 3.08 0.96
C VAL A 43 -9.22 1.60 0.67
N THR A 44 -8.56 1.30 -0.44
CA THR A 44 -8.28 -0.10 -0.81
C THR A 44 -7.27 -0.73 0.15
N ASP A 45 -7.41 -2.03 0.38
CA ASP A 45 -6.40 -2.79 1.11
C ASP A 45 -5.04 -2.74 0.40
N GLY A 46 -5.04 -2.73 -0.95
CA GLY A 46 -3.84 -2.51 -1.75
C GLY A 46 -3.11 -1.21 -1.42
N ARG A 47 -3.83 -0.12 -1.10
CA ARG A 47 -3.22 1.15 -0.70
C ARG A 47 -2.49 1.04 0.63
N LEU A 48 -3.09 0.39 1.63
CA LEU A 48 -2.47 0.14 2.93
C LEU A 48 -1.27 -0.80 2.78
N LYS A 49 -1.44 -1.93 2.08
CA LYS A 49 -0.37 -2.90 1.81
C LYS A 49 0.82 -2.25 1.09
N ARG A 50 0.58 -1.38 0.10
CA ARG A 50 1.64 -0.60 -0.57
C ARG A 50 2.38 0.30 0.41
N THR A 51 1.67 1.03 1.26
CA THR A 51 2.28 1.90 2.28
C THR A 51 3.20 1.12 3.22
N ILE A 52 2.78 -0.08 3.64
CA ILE A 52 3.59 -0.97 4.47
C ILE A 52 4.82 -1.45 3.70
N ARG A 53 4.65 -1.94 2.46
CA ARG A 53 5.76 -2.41 1.61
C ARG A 53 6.81 -1.34 1.39
N ASP A 54 6.38 -0.15 0.94
CA ASP A 54 7.26 0.98 0.66
C ASP A 54 8.06 1.35 1.94
N TYR A 55 7.40 1.40 3.10
CA TYR A 55 8.09 1.68 4.37
C TYR A 55 9.12 0.61 4.76
N LEU A 56 8.75 -0.67 4.65
CA LEU A 56 9.63 -1.77 5.02
C LEU A 56 10.87 -1.84 4.11
N HIS A 57 10.69 -1.55 2.82
CA HIS A 57 11.79 -1.42 1.87
C HIS A 57 12.69 -0.23 2.23
N ASP A 58 12.12 0.98 2.30
CA ASP A 58 12.89 2.22 2.35
C ASP A 58 13.53 2.49 3.73
N PHE A 59 12.93 2.01 4.82
CA PHE A 59 13.34 2.35 6.19
C PHE A 59 13.72 1.15 7.05
N LYS A 60 13.38 -0.07 6.65
CA LYS A 60 13.70 -1.29 7.40
C LYS A 60 14.60 -2.26 6.66
N ASN A 61 15.09 -1.87 5.48
CA ASN A 61 15.96 -2.67 4.62
C ASN A 61 15.43 -4.11 4.44
N GLN A 62 14.10 -4.25 4.35
CA GLN A 62 13.48 -5.54 4.09
C GLN A 62 13.32 -5.73 2.59
N GLU A 63 13.56 -6.95 2.13
CA GLU A 63 13.33 -7.29 0.73
C GLU A 63 11.83 -7.40 0.45
N ILE A 64 11.39 -6.73 -0.61
CA ILE A 64 9.98 -6.66 -1.04
C ILE A 64 9.89 -7.13 -2.49
N PHE A 65 9.04 -8.13 -2.72
CA PHE A 65 8.82 -8.66 -4.06
C PHE A 65 7.90 -7.75 -4.88
N ILE A 66 6.76 -7.35 -4.32
CA ILE A 66 5.77 -6.51 -5.03
C ILE A 66 6.12 -5.04 -4.81
N LEU A 67 7.17 -4.58 -5.51
CA LEU A 67 7.64 -3.20 -5.51
C LEU A 67 7.53 -2.59 -6.91
N GLU A 68 7.22 -1.30 -6.99
CA GLU A 68 7.22 -0.57 -8.26
C GLU A 68 8.67 -0.23 -8.65
N THR A 69 9.36 -1.15 -9.33
CA THR A 69 10.71 -0.94 -9.85
C THR A 69 10.68 -0.59 -11.33
N ARG A 70 11.58 0.30 -11.76
CA ARG A 70 11.74 0.68 -13.16
C ARG A 70 13.05 0.16 -13.75
N MET A 71 13.03 -0.13 -15.05
CA MET A 71 14.21 -0.40 -15.87
C MET A 71 14.94 0.91 -16.21
N GLU A 72 16.13 0.81 -16.77
CA GLU A 72 16.96 1.97 -17.16
C GLU A 72 16.28 2.85 -18.23
N ASP A 73 15.42 2.28 -19.06
CA ASP A 73 14.63 2.98 -20.08
C ASP A 73 13.35 3.64 -19.52
N GLY A 74 13.08 3.47 -18.22
CA GLY A 74 11.89 3.99 -17.54
C GLY A 74 10.66 3.10 -17.58
N ALA A 75 10.70 1.93 -18.24
CA ALA A 75 9.63 0.94 -18.21
C ALA A 75 9.49 0.29 -16.82
N LEU A 76 8.30 -0.21 -16.47
CA LEU A 76 8.11 -0.97 -15.23
C LEU A 76 8.71 -2.36 -15.39
N LYS A 77 9.51 -2.81 -14.41
CA LYS A 77 10.02 -4.19 -14.38
C LYS A 77 8.87 -5.18 -14.25
N GLU A 78 8.95 -6.28 -14.98
CA GLU A 78 8.02 -7.38 -14.84
C GLU A 78 8.37 -8.24 -13.62
N LYS A 79 7.48 -9.17 -13.27
CA LYS A 79 7.66 -10.03 -12.09
C LYS A 79 8.83 -10.99 -12.29
N GLU A 80 9.03 -11.43 -13.52
CA GLU A 80 10.13 -12.28 -13.96
C GLU A 80 11.47 -11.56 -13.76
N ASP A 81 11.60 -10.31 -14.17
CA ASP A 81 12.82 -9.51 -13.99
C ASP A 81 13.16 -9.36 -12.51
N ARG A 82 12.13 -9.15 -11.68
CA ARG A 82 12.31 -9.03 -10.23
C ARG A 82 12.77 -10.33 -9.58
N LEU A 83 12.31 -11.48 -10.05
CA LEU A 83 12.81 -12.78 -9.58
C LEU A 83 14.27 -12.99 -9.96
N ASP A 84 14.65 -12.59 -11.17
CA ASP A 84 16.02 -12.69 -11.67
C ASP A 84 16.96 -11.76 -10.89
N ASP A 85 16.56 -10.52 -10.64
CA ASP A 85 17.30 -9.57 -9.77
C ASP A 85 17.58 -10.15 -8.38
N LEU A 86 16.59 -10.86 -7.81
CA LEU A 86 16.69 -11.47 -6.48
C LEU A 86 17.35 -12.85 -6.49
N SER A 87 17.70 -13.36 -7.68
CA SER A 87 18.21 -14.72 -7.88
C SER A 87 17.32 -15.76 -7.18
N ILE A 88 16.01 -15.66 -7.40
CA ILE A 88 15.00 -16.56 -6.84
C ILE A 88 14.56 -17.54 -7.93
N THR A 89 14.64 -18.82 -7.60
CA THR A 89 14.26 -19.91 -8.51
C THR A 89 13.11 -20.74 -7.97
N THR A 90 12.92 -20.74 -6.65
CA THR A 90 11.90 -21.54 -5.97
C THR A 90 10.92 -20.69 -5.16
N SER A 91 9.75 -21.27 -4.87
CA SER A 91 8.74 -20.71 -3.97
C SER A 91 9.27 -20.46 -2.56
N GLU A 92 10.06 -21.40 -2.05
CA GLU A 92 10.60 -21.39 -0.70
C GLU A 92 11.61 -20.25 -0.53
N GLU A 93 12.49 -20.04 -1.51
CA GLU A 93 13.42 -18.91 -1.52
C GLU A 93 12.69 -17.57 -1.53
N LEU A 94 11.55 -17.48 -2.24
CA LEU A 94 10.74 -16.27 -2.27
C LEU A 94 10.15 -15.97 -0.89
N ILE A 95 9.58 -16.97 -0.23
CA ILE A 95 9.03 -16.87 1.13
C ILE A 95 10.13 -16.48 2.12
N ASP A 96 11.30 -17.10 2.01
CA ASP A 96 12.39 -16.88 2.97
C ASP A 96 13.03 -15.48 2.79
N LYS A 97 13.16 -15.00 1.54
CA LYS A 97 13.75 -13.68 1.27
C LYS A 97 12.76 -12.51 1.47
N CYS A 98 11.52 -12.63 0.98
CA CYS A 98 10.62 -11.48 0.85
C CYS A 98 9.57 -11.43 1.97
N VAL A 99 9.60 -10.37 2.78
CA VAL A 99 8.68 -10.22 3.93
C VAL A 99 7.24 -9.96 3.48
N ASP A 100 7.03 -9.28 2.36
CA ASP A 100 5.69 -9.00 1.84
C ASP A 100 4.97 -10.27 1.34
N ILE A 101 5.73 -11.28 0.93
CA ILE A 101 5.21 -12.60 0.58
C ILE A 101 4.81 -13.37 1.84
N ARG A 102 5.64 -13.32 2.89
CA ARG A 102 5.28 -13.91 4.19
C ARG A 102 4.03 -13.28 4.80
N LEU A 103 3.85 -11.98 4.63
CA LEU A 103 2.71 -11.23 5.17
C LEU A 103 1.45 -11.38 4.29
N PHE A 104 1.54 -11.00 3.02
CA PHE A 104 0.39 -10.77 2.14
C PHE A 104 0.23 -11.81 1.04
N GLY A 105 1.24 -12.67 0.85
CA GLY A 105 1.27 -13.66 -0.22
C GLY A 105 1.41 -13.05 -1.62
N ALA A 106 1.32 -13.90 -2.63
CA ALA A 106 1.33 -13.52 -4.04
C ALA A 106 0.31 -14.36 -4.81
N THR A 107 -0.42 -13.71 -5.70
CA THR A 107 -1.49 -14.33 -6.50
C THR A 107 -1.08 -14.62 -7.94
N THR A 108 0.22 -14.57 -8.27
CA THR A 108 0.66 -14.62 -9.66
C THR A 108 1.33 -15.92 -10.03
N LEU A 109 0.87 -16.48 -11.15
CA LEU A 109 1.60 -17.49 -11.91
C LEU A 109 2.80 -16.83 -12.58
N VAL A 110 4.00 -17.23 -12.19
CA VAL A 110 5.23 -16.85 -12.88
C VAL A 110 5.47 -17.95 -13.92
N LYS A 111 5.21 -17.62 -15.19
CA LYS A 111 5.10 -18.61 -16.29
C LYS A 111 6.34 -19.49 -16.50
N LYS A 112 7.51 -19.09 -15.99
CA LYS A 112 8.79 -19.75 -16.25
C LYS A 112 9.44 -20.50 -15.08
N LYS A 113 9.07 -20.26 -13.82
CA LYS A 113 9.89 -20.76 -12.67
C LYS A 113 9.14 -21.42 -11.50
N ALA A 114 7.86 -21.16 -11.26
CA ALA A 114 7.04 -21.92 -10.30
C ALA A 114 5.58 -21.42 -10.27
N ASN A 115 4.65 -22.29 -9.85
CA ASN A 115 3.30 -21.90 -9.43
C ASN A 115 3.38 -21.23 -8.05
N MET A 116 3.58 -19.91 -8.02
CA MET A 116 3.77 -19.14 -6.78
C MET A 116 2.46 -18.50 -6.33
N ILE A 117 1.43 -19.32 -6.07
CA ILE A 117 0.15 -18.87 -5.53
C ILE A 117 0.15 -19.13 -4.03
N PHE A 118 0.39 -18.07 -3.26
CA PHE A 118 0.37 -18.10 -1.80
C PHE A 118 -0.74 -17.21 -1.29
N THR A 119 -1.61 -17.76 -0.45
CA THR A 119 -2.55 -16.96 0.33
C THR A 119 -1.82 -16.40 1.54
N GLY A 120 -1.63 -15.08 1.58
CA GLY A 120 -0.98 -14.44 2.73
C GLY A 120 -1.78 -14.61 4.02
N PRO A 121 -1.13 -14.85 5.17
CA PRO A 121 -1.78 -14.92 6.47
C PRO A 121 -2.42 -13.60 6.90
N VAL A 122 -1.93 -12.45 6.41
CA VAL A 122 -2.48 -11.13 6.73
C VAL A 122 -3.43 -10.67 5.64
N GLN A 123 -4.71 -10.56 5.98
CA GLN A 123 -5.75 -10.08 5.07
C GLN A 123 -6.47 -8.88 5.66
N PHE A 124 -6.61 -7.82 4.86
CA PHE A 124 -7.35 -6.61 5.23
C PHE A 124 -8.64 -6.52 4.41
N LYS A 125 -9.69 -6.00 5.04
CA LYS A 125 -10.86 -5.49 4.32
C LYS A 125 -10.57 -4.07 3.81
N LEU A 126 -11.42 -3.59 2.91
CA LEU A 126 -11.39 -2.18 2.49
C LEU A 126 -11.55 -1.28 3.72
N GLY A 127 -10.66 -0.29 3.82
CA GLY A 127 -10.76 0.76 4.82
C GLY A 127 -11.96 1.64 4.53
N ARG A 128 -12.69 2.01 5.58
CA ARG A 128 -13.87 2.87 5.47
C ARG A 128 -13.80 4.01 6.46
N SER A 129 -14.26 5.19 6.07
CA SER A 129 -14.43 6.27 7.03
C SER A 129 -15.52 5.93 8.04
N LEU A 130 -15.33 6.36 9.28
CA LEU A 130 -16.31 6.19 10.37
C LEU A 130 -17.45 7.22 10.33
N HIS A 131 -17.40 8.13 9.35
CA HIS A 131 -18.39 9.16 9.13
C HIS A 131 -18.49 9.48 7.64
N ARG A 132 -19.58 10.14 7.24
CA ARG A 132 -19.73 10.68 5.89
C ARG A 132 -18.70 11.77 5.65
N VAL A 133 -18.15 11.82 4.45
CA VAL A 133 -17.17 12.82 4.04
C VAL A 133 -17.70 13.68 2.89
N VAL A 134 -17.08 14.83 2.69
CA VAL A 134 -17.37 15.72 1.56
C VAL A 134 -16.10 15.89 0.76
N VAL A 135 -16.17 15.66 -0.55
CA VAL A 135 -15.04 15.94 -1.44
C VAL A 135 -15.04 17.43 -1.77
N LYS A 136 -13.90 18.09 -1.54
CA LYS A 136 -13.66 19.46 -1.97
C LYS A 136 -12.71 19.49 -3.15
N PHE A 137 -13.08 20.27 -4.14
CA PHE A 137 -12.24 20.56 -5.28
C PHE A 137 -11.48 21.87 -5.06
N ILE A 138 -10.16 21.82 -5.20
CA ILE A 138 -9.26 22.95 -5.01
C ILE A 138 -8.49 23.17 -6.31
N LYS A 139 -8.52 24.42 -6.81
CA LYS A 139 -7.69 24.88 -7.92
C LYS A 139 -6.46 25.61 -7.39
N GLY A 140 -5.29 25.22 -7.88
CA GLY A 140 -4.03 25.92 -7.69
C GLY A 140 -3.50 26.48 -8.99
N THR A 141 -2.51 27.37 -8.89
CA THR A 141 -1.80 27.96 -10.03
C THR A 141 -0.32 27.69 -9.91
N THR A 142 0.29 27.09 -10.93
CA THR A 142 1.74 26.92 -11.04
C THR A 142 2.29 28.00 -11.95
N VAL A 143 3.23 28.81 -11.45
CA VAL A 143 3.77 29.98 -12.18
C VAL A 143 4.53 29.58 -13.45
N MET A 144 5.11 28.37 -13.47
CA MET A 144 5.81 27.84 -14.66
C MET A 144 4.84 27.14 -15.63
N PRO A 145 4.85 27.51 -16.92
CA PRO A 145 4.06 26.84 -17.94
C PRO A 145 4.65 25.46 -18.31
N SER A 146 3.78 24.49 -18.60
CA SER A 146 4.16 23.10 -18.91
C SER A 146 4.57 22.86 -20.37
N LYS A 147 4.47 23.87 -21.24
CA LYS A 147 4.91 23.85 -22.64
C LYS A 147 5.53 25.20 -23.00
N GLU A 148 6.49 25.18 -23.92
CA GLU A 148 7.08 26.41 -24.47
C GLU A 148 5.97 27.32 -25.04
N GLN A 149 6.10 28.63 -24.83
CA GLN A 149 5.23 29.71 -25.36
C GLN A 149 3.90 30.05 -24.65
N ARG A 150 3.60 29.54 -23.44
CA ARG A 150 2.47 30.11 -22.66
C ARG A 150 2.88 31.31 -21.81
N LYS A 151 2.11 32.41 -21.90
CA LYS A 151 2.27 33.63 -21.07
C LYS A 151 1.67 33.50 -19.66
N GLN A 152 0.93 32.43 -19.38
CA GLN A 152 0.20 32.21 -18.12
C GLN A 152 0.55 30.84 -17.54
N GLY A 153 0.62 30.76 -16.21
CA GLY A 153 0.90 29.54 -15.46
C GLY A 153 -0.08 28.38 -15.70
N THR A 154 0.33 27.17 -15.36
CA THR A 154 -0.51 25.96 -15.48
C THR A 154 -1.43 25.84 -14.27
N PHE A 155 -2.74 25.63 -14.48
CA PHE A 155 -3.67 25.32 -13.40
C PHE A 155 -3.47 23.89 -12.91
N THR A 156 -3.45 23.70 -11.59
CA THR A 156 -3.46 22.38 -10.97
C THR A 156 -4.81 22.16 -10.31
N GLU A 157 -5.39 20.99 -10.52
CA GLU A 157 -6.66 20.61 -9.93
C GLU A 157 -6.41 19.49 -8.92
N THR A 158 -7.03 19.58 -7.74
CA THR A 158 -6.85 18.58 -6.69
C THR A 158 -8.14 18.41 -5.91
N TYR A 159 -8.54 17.15 -5.73
CA TYR A 159 -9.66 16.77 -4.89
C TYR A 159 -9.14 16.31 -3.53
N VAL A 160 -9.69 16.87 -2.46
CA VAL A 160 -9.31 16.58 -1.08
C VAL A 160 -10.53 16.33 -0.21
N LEU A 161 -10.32 15.56 0.86
CA LEU A 161 -11.25 15.41 1.96
C LEU A 161 -10.83 16.39 3.06
N PRO A 162 -11.70 17.30 3.52
CA PRO A 162 -11.40 18.19 4.64
C PRO A 162 -11.00 17.40 5.89
N TYR A 163 -11.69 16.30 6.14
CA TYR A 163 -11.34 15.35 7.19
C TYR A 163 -11.90 13.96 6.85
N SER A 164 -11.15 12.91 7.16
CA SER A 164 -11.61 11.52 7.08
C SER A 164 -10.90 10.69 8.15
N LEU A 165 -11.66 10.10 9.08
CA LEU A 165 -11.16 9.10 10.02
C LEU A 165 -11.47 7.70 9.47
N ILE A 166 -10.44 6.97 9.06
CA ILE A 166 -10.53 5.71 8.32
C ILE A 166 -10.21 4.54 9.25
N ASN A 167 -11.02 3.48 9.18
CA ASN A 167 -10.82 2.23 9.90
C ASN A 167 -10.53 1.09 8.92
N PHE A 168 -9.45 0.37 9.17
CA PHE A 168 -9.12 -0.91 8.54
C PHE A 168 -9.33 -2.06 9.52
N TYR A 169 -10.11 -3.05 9.08
CA TYR A 169 -10.18 -4.35 9.75
C TYR A 169 -9.26 -5.34 9.03
N GLY A 170 -8.46 -6.06 9.79
CA GLY A 170 -7.56 -7.11 9.31
C GLY A 170 -7.59 -8.36 10.17
N ILE A 171 -7.14 -9.46 9.60
CA ILE A 171 -6.97 -10.75 10.29
C ILE A 171 -5.55 -11.24 10.01
N ILE A 172 -4.92 -11.81 11.03
CA ILE A 172 -3.72 -12.65 10.90
C ILE A 172 -4.14 -14.09 11.15
N ASN A 173 -4.00 -14.95 10.14
CA ASN A 173 -4.37 -16.35 10.19
C ASN A 173 -3.14 -17.24 10.44
N GLU A 174 -3.13 -17.92 11.58
CA GLU A 174 -2.10 -18.84 12.05
C GLU A 174 -1.96 -20.11 11.20
N ASN A 175 -3.00 -20.51 10.46
CA ASN A 175 -2.94 -21.70 9.61
C ASN A 175 -2.23 -21.39 8.30
N SER A 176 -2.59 -20.28 7.64
CA SER A 176 -1.87 -19.81 6.43
C SER A 176 -0.44 -19.36 6.74
N ALA A 177 -0.16 -18.96 7.99
CA ALA A 177 1.19 -18.62 8.44
C ALA A 177 2.15 -19.81 8.43
N LYS A 178 1.66 -21.06 8.53
CA LYS A 178 2.51 -22.26 8.46
C LYS A 178 3.08 -22.46 7.05
N GLU A 179 2.29 -22.15 6.02
CA GLU A 179 2.70 -22.25 4.61
C GLU A 179 3.70 -21.15 4.23
N THR A 180 3.48 -19.94 4.74
CA THR A 180 4.30 -18.75 4.46
C THR A 180 5.40 -18.49 5.49
N LYS A 181 5.54 -19.38 6.48
CA LYS A 181 6.50 -19.27 7.60
C LYS A 181 6.48 -17.91 8.32
N LEU A 182 5.30 -17.28 8.45
CA LEU A 182 5.16 -15.97 9.08
C LEU A 182 5.55 -16.04 10.57
N THR A 183 6.49 -15.19 10.97
CA THR A 183 7.01 -15.14 12.34
C THR A 183 6.46 -13.97 13.15
N GLU A 184 6.63 -14.01 14.48
CA GLU A 184 6.26 -12.89 15.35
C GLU A 184 7.01 -11.59 15.02
N ASP A 185 8.25 -11.68 14.54
CA ASP A 185 9.02 -10.49 14.15
C ASP A 185 8.52 -9.87 12.86
N ASP A 186 8.04 -10.68 11.90
CA ASP A 186 7.36 -10.16 10.70
C ASP A 186 6.07 -9.41 11.09
N VAL A 187 5.35 -9.86 12.12
CA VAL A 187 4.17 -9.15 12.64
C VAL A 187 4.54 -7.83 13.31
N LYS A 188 5.69 -7.75 14.01
CA LYS A 188 6.20 -6.48 14.53
C LYS A 188 6.51 -5.51 13.39
N LEU A 189 7.15 -5.99 12.31
CA LEU A 189 7.40 -5.21 11.11
C LEU A 189 6.10 -4.74 10.46
N LEU A 190 5.07 -5.60 10.40
CA LEU A 190 3.74 -5.22 9.91
C LEU A 190 3.18 -4.03 10.70
N PHE A 191 3.13 -4.11 12.02
CA PHE A 191 2.59 -3.02 12.85
C PHE A 191 3.40 -1.74 12.75
N ASP A 192 4.73 -1.87 12.70
CA ASP A 192 5.62 -0.73 12.50
C ASP A 192 5.40 -0.07 11.13
N GLY A 193 5.24 -0.86 10.07
CA GLY A 193 4.91 -0.36 8.73
C GLY A 193 3.51 0.23 8.62
N MET A 194 2.53 -0.31 9.36
CA MET A 194 1.19 0.29 9.44
C MET A 194 1.25 1.66 10.12
N TRP A 195 1.93 1.76 11.26
CA TRP A 195 2.02 3.00 12.03
C TRP A 195 2.93 4.03 11.35
N ASN A 196 4.21 3.72 11.19
CA ASN A 196 5.20 4.66 10.70
C ASN A 196 5.17 4.83 9.19
N GLY A 197 4.80 3.79 8.43
CA GLY A 197 4.59 3.92 6.99
C GLY A 197 3.47 4.90 6.66
N THR A 198 2.33 4.81 7.37
CA THR A 198 1.21 5.76 7.19
C THR A 198 1.61 7.18 7.54
N LYS A 199 2.37 7.37 8.63
CA LYS A 199 2.87 8.68 9.06
C LYS A 199 3.89 9.30 8.10
N ASN A 200 4.72 8.48 7.46
CA ASN A 200 5.80 8.92 6.57
C ASN A 200 5.35 9.23 5.14
N LEU A 201 4.06 9.12 4.82
CA LEU A 201 3.53 9.49 3.50
C LEU A 201 3.55 11.01 3.29
N ILE A 202 4.66 11.55 2.81
CA ILE A 202 4.87 13.01 2.66
C ILE A 202 4.49 13.59 1.29
N SER A 203 3.78 12.85 0.44
CA SER A 203 3.34 13.39 -0.86
C SER A 203 2.29 14.51 -0.67
N ARG A 204 2.21 15.45 -1.62
CA ARG A 204 1.27 16.59 -1.59
C ARG A 204 -0.17 16.24 -1.20
N SER A 205 -0.68 15.10 -1.67
CA SER A 205 -2.06 14.67 -1.40
C SER A 205 -2.22 13.79 -0.16
N LYS A 206 -1.13 13.29 0.43
CA LYS A 206 -1.17 12.25 1.47
C LYS A 206 -0.48 12.65 2.77
N ALA A 207 0.25 13.77 2.75
CA ALA A 207 0.88 14.36 3.91
C ALA A 207 -0.15 14.63 5.01
N GLY A 208 0.24 14.38 6.26
CA GLY A 208 -0.62 14.59 7.43
C GLY A 208 -1.54 13.42 7.77
N GLN A 209 -1.33 12.23 7.18
CA GLN A 209 -1.96 11.02 7.69
C GLN A 209 -1.42 10.67 9.09
N MET A 210 -2.31 10.48 10.06
CA MET A 210 -1.94 10.24 11.45
C MET A 210 -2.63 8.98 11.98
N PRO A 211 -1.86 7.92 12.30
CA PRO A 211 -2.37 6.77 13.05
C PRO A 211 -2.98 7.17 14.40
N ARG A 212 -3.99 6.43 14.85
CA ARG A 212 -4.72 6.66 16.10
C ARG A 212 -4.72 5.43 17.01
#